data_AF-M1PN05-F1
#
_entry.id   AF-M1PN05-F1
#
_cell.length_a   1.000
_cell.length_b   1.000
_cell.length_c   1.000
_cell.angle_alpha   90.00
_cell.angle_beta   90.00
_cell.angle_gamma   90.00
#
_symmetry.space_group_name_H-M   'P 1'
#
loop_
_entity.id
_entity.type
_entity.pdbx_description
1 polymer ?
#
loop_
_entity_poly.entity_id
_entity_poly.type
_entity_poly.pdbx_seq_one_letter_code
_entity_poly.pdbx_strand_id
1 'polypeptide(L)' 'MKDEIGARLVGVLKSPEESECQESFARAMELTKAYASSGSATHFSAVARLFYDLFEMFETGKDPRQK' A
#
# COMPACT_ATOMS: atom_id res chain seq x y z
N MET A 1 4.16 14.85 3.99
CA MET A 1 3.42 13.63 4.39
C MET A 1 3.00 12.76 3.20
N LYS A 2 2.01 13.12 2.36
CA LYS A 2 1.64 12.26 1.21
C LYS A 2 2.77 12.07 0.19
N ASP A 3 3.51 13.14 -0.09
CA ASP A 3 4.65 13.08 -1.02
C ASP A 3 5.81 12.23 -0.47
N GLU A 4 5.93 12.10 0.86
CA GLU A 4 6.94 11.26 1.51
C GLU A 4 6.58 9.77 1.43
N ILE A 5 5.30 9.42 1.63
CA ILE A 5 4.84 8.03 1.50
C ILE A 5 4.93 7.56 0.05
N GLY A 6 4.56 8.42 -0.91
CA GLY A 6 4.76 8.13 -2.34
C GLY A 6 6.22 7.87 -2.68
N ALA A 7 7.15 8.69 -2.16
CA ALA A 7 8.58 8.49 -2.37
C ALA A 7 9.10 7.17 -1.77
N ARG A 8 8.65 6.80 -0.56
CA ARG A 8 8.97 5.51 0.07
C ARG A 8 8.47 4.32 -0.75
N LEU A 9 7.25 4.39 -1.27
CA LEU A 9 6.69 3.36 -2.15
C LEU A 9 7.52 3.21 -3.43
N VAL A 10 7.93 4.33 -4.05
CA VAL A 10 8.82 4.29 -5.21
C VAL A 10 10.19 3.70 -4.84
N GLY A 11 10.70 3.99 -3.64
CA GLY A 11 11.94 3.42 -3.11
C GLY A 11 11.88 1.89 -3.04
N VAL A 12 10.83 1.33 -2.43
CA VAL A 12 10.65 -0.12 -2.30
C VAL A 12 10.54 -0.83 -3.66
N LEU A 13 9.97 -0.16 -4.67
CA LEU A 13 9.82 -0.73 -6.02
C LEU A 13 11.14 -0.76 -6.79
N LYS A 14 12.02 0.22 -6.55
CA LYS A 14 13.32 0.33 -7.24
C LYS A 14 14.39 -0.54 -6.59
N SER A 15 14.39 -0.60 -5.26
CA SER A 15 15.37 -1.36 -4.47
C SER A 15 14.66 -2.10 -3.32
N PRO A 16 13.97 -3.22 -3.60
CA PRO A 16 13.20 -3.94 -2.60
C PRO A 16 14.03 -4.48 -1.43
N GLU A 17 15.29 -4.87 -1.71
CA GLU A 17 16.20 -5.51 -0.75
C GLU A 17 16.89 -4.50 0.18
N GLU A 18 16.87 -3.23 -0.17
CA GLU A 18 17.50 -2.13 0.57
C GLU A 18 16.47 -1.26 1.30
N SER A 19 15.17 -1.52 1.10
CA SER A 19 14.12 -0.64 1.57
C SER A 19 13.53 -1.09 2.90
N GLU A 20 13.55 -0.20 3.88
CA GLU A 20 12.91 -0.39 5.19
C GLU A 20 11.38 -0.59 5.09
N CYS A 21 10.77 -0.22 3.96
CA CYS A 21 9.33 -0.33 3.71
C CYS A 21 8.91 -1.69 3.13
N GLN A 22 9.85 -2.65 2.98
CA GLN A 22 9.59 -3.93 2.30
C GLN A 22 8.47 -4.73 2.98
N GLU A 23 8.45 -4.76 4.31
CA GLU A 23 7.42 -5.48 5.06
C GLU A 23 6.04 -4.86 4.87
N SER A 24 5.92 -3.53 5.04
CA SER A 24 4.69 -2.78 4.81
C SER A 24 4.16 -2.99 3.39
N PHE A 25 5.04 -2.96 2.39
CA PHE A 25 4.68 -3.24 0.99
C PHE A 25 4.14 -4.66 0.81
N ALA A 26 4.85 -5.67 1.32
CA ALA A 26 4.46 -7.07 1.19
C ALA A 26 3.09 -7.34 1.83
N ARG A 27 2.86 -6.81 3.03
CA ARG A 27 1.57 -6.92 3.74
C ARG A 27 0.44 -6.21 3.01
N ALA A 28 0.67 -4.98 2.55
CA ALA A 28 -0.32 -4.23 1.77
C ALA A 28 -0.68 -4.97 0.48
N MET A 29 0.31 -5.55 -0.20
CA MET A 29 0.14 -6.32 -1.43
C MET A 29 -0.65 -7.62 -1.19
N GLU A 30 -0.35 -8.35 -0.13
CA GLU A 30 -1.04 -9.59 0.26
C GLU A 30 -2.55 -9.33 0.46
N LEU A 31 -2.90 -8.35 1.29
CA LEU A 31 -4.29 -8.01 1.57
C LEU A 31 -5.03 -7.47 0.33
N THR A 32 -4.33 -6.67 -0.48
CA THR A 32 -4.90 -6.17 -1.74
C THR A 32 -5.20 -7.30 -2.70
N LYS A 33 -4.31 -8.28 -2.84
CA LYS A 33 -4.53 -9.46 -3.68
C LYS A 33 -5.73 -10.28 -3.18
N ALA A 34 -5.84 -10.47 -1.86
CA ALA A 34 -6.98 -11.16 -1.27
C ALA A 34 -8.31 -10.44 -1.59
N TYR A 35 -8.35 -9.12 -1.44
CA TYR A 35 -9.52 -8.30 -1.82
C TYR A 35 -9.83 -8.35 -3.31
N ALA A 36 -8.82 -8.26 -4.18
CA ALA A 36 -9.02 -8.35 -5.63
C ALA A 36 -9.57 -9.73 -6.04
N SER A 37 -9.16 -10.78 -5.34
CA SER A 37 -9.57 -12.17 -5.61
C SER A 37 -10.93 -12.53 -5.00
N SER A 38 -11.47 -11.73 -4.08
CA SER A 38 -12.71 -12.04 -3.35
C SER A 38 -13.99 -11.80 -4.17
N GLY A 39 -13.88 -11.31 -5.41
CA GLY A 39 -15.01 -10.87 -6.22
C GLY A 39 -15.69 -9.59 -5.71
N SER A 40 -15.17 -8.98 -4.64
CA SER A 40 -15.67 -7.71 -4.09
C SER A 40 -15.09 -6.48 -4.78
N ALA A 41 -14.02 -6.65 -5.56
CA ALA A 41 -13.41 -5.58 -6.34
C ALA A 41 -14.28 -5.24 -7.56
N THR A 42 -14.97 -4.11 -7.49
CA THR A 42 -15.84 -3.62 -8.58
C THR A 42 -15.07 -2.89 -9.68
N HIS A 43 -13.95 -2.25 -9.33
CA HIS A 43 -13.11 -1.48 -10.26
C HIS A 43 -11.61 -1.58 -9.90
N PHE A 44 -10.75 -1.56 -10.93
CA PHE A 44 -9.30 -1.54 -10.75
C PHE A 44 -8.82 -0.37 -9.88
N SER A 45 -9.41 0.81 -10.04
CA SER A 45 -9.08 2.01 -9.26
C SER A 45 -9.29 1.82 -7.75
N ALA A 46 -10.31 1.04 -7.35
CA ALA A 46 -10.55 0.71 -5.95
C ALA A 46 -9.44 -0.18 -5.37
N VAL A 47 -8.94 -1.12 -6.16
CA VAL A 47 -7.81 -2.00 -5.77
C VAL A 47 -6.53 -1.19 -5.60
N ALA A 48 -6.20 -0.33 -6.57
CA ALA A 48 -5.03 0.54 -6.49
C ALA A 48 -5.09 1.51 -5.31
N ARG A 49 -6.28 2.06 -5.04
CA ARG A 49 -6.52 2.93 -3.88
C ARG A 49 -6.35 2.18 -2.56
N LEU A 50 -6.95 1.00 -2.44
CA LEU A 50 -6.84 0.15 -1.26
C LEU A 50 -5.39 -0.20 -0.94
N PHE A 51 -4.63 -0.59 -1.96
CA PHE A 51 -3.20 -0.88 -1.80
C PHE A 51 -2.44 0.30 -1.19
N TYR A 52 -2.61 1.49 -1.79
CA TYR A 52 -1.92 2.69 -1.32
C TYR A 52 -2.32 3.06 0.11
N ASP A 53 -3.61 2.99 0.42
CA ASP A 53 -4.13 3.33 1.75
C ASP A 53 -3.62 2.31 2.80
N LEU A 54 -3.57 1.01 2.49
CA LEU A 54 -2.97 0.00 3.37
C LEU A 54 -1.47 0.22 3.58
N PHE A 55 -0.74 0.56 2.53
CA PHE A 55 0.69 0.88 2.62
C PHE A 55 0.94 2.10 3.52
N GLU A 56 0.18 3.19 3.32
CA GLU A 56 0.24 4.39 4.17
C GLU A 56 -0.09 4.05 5.63
N MET A 57 -1.09 3.21 5.87
CA MET A 57 -1.47 2.77 7.21
C MET A 57 -0.34 1.98 7.89
N PHE A 58 0.29 1.04 7.19
CA PHE A 58 1.39 0.24 7.77
C PHE A 58 2.65 1.07 8.02
N GLU A 59 2.96 2.03 7.15
CA GLU A 59 4.12 2.91 7.31
C GLU A 59 3.97 3.93 8.44
N THR A 60 2.74 4.35 8.74
CA THR A 60 2.49 5.50 9.63
C THR A 60 1.71 5.15 10.89
N GLY A 61 1.06 3.99 10.94
CA GLY A 61 0.13 3.60 11.98
C GLY A 61 -1.16 4.41 12.02
N LYS A 62 -1.43 5.26 11.02
CA LYS A 62 -2.61 6.15 10.98
C LYS A 62 -3.67 5.61 10.04
N ASP A 63 -4.94 5.79 10.39
CA ASP A 63 -6.04 5.49 9.47
C ASP A 63 -6.00 6.50 8.30
N PRO A 64 -5.77 6.04 7.05
CA PRO A 64 -5.68 6.92 5.87
C PRO A 64 -7.01 7.62 5.53
N ARG A 65 -8.12 7.21 6.16
CA ARG A 65 -9.46 7.78 6.00
C ARG A 65 -9.74 8.91 7.00
N GLN A 66 -8.96 9.00 8.08
CA GLN A 66 -9.05 10.06 9.06
C GLN A 66 -8.05 11.17 8.70
N LYS A 67 -8.45 12.05 7.78
CA LYS A 67 -7.69 13.25 7.44
C LYS A 67 -8.15 14.46 8.23
#